data_AF-A0A2E4WNG9-F1
#
_entry.id   AF-A0A2E4WNG9-F1
#
_cell.length_a   1.000
_cell.length_b   1.000
_cell.length_c   1.000
_cell.angle_alpha   90.00
_cell.angle_beta   90.00
_cell.angle_gamma   90.00
#
_symmetry.space_group_name_H-M   'P 1'
#
loop_
_entity.id
_entity.type
_entity.pdbx_description
1 polymer ?
#
loop_
_entity_poly.entity_id
_entity_poly.type
_entity_poly.pdbx_seq_one_letter_code
_entity_poly.pdbx_strand_id
1 'polypeptide(L)'
;MSRLSGIAQSIMGGEDPDDLMIEIMEALNDTVTPIPDVGEFYVFVYNPKTPEIKFDQNPFVAVTKIYSWGFRGLNFHWGENRQYTWNEIAGQLYQVTNDEINDLEKIPFAKFRFNY
;
A
#
# COMPACT_ATOMS: atom_id res chain seq x y z
N MET A 1 2.54 5.90 -19.56
CA MET A 1 2.57 4.43 -19.44
C MET A 1 2.69 4.13 -17.96
N SER A 2 1.85 3.24 -17.44
CA SER A 2 1.85 2.83 -16.03
C SER A 2 3.13 2.03 -15.72
N ARG A 3 3.77 2.29 -14.58
CA ARG A 3 4.94 1.50 -14.12
C ARG A 3 4.56 0.07 -13.74
N LEU A 4 3.29 -0.14 -13.41
CA LEU A 4 2.75 -1.41 -12.92
C LEU A 4 2.15 -2.29 -14.03
N SER A 5 2.04 -1.78 -15.27
CA SER A 5 1.37 -2.50 -16.35
C SER A 5 2.02 -3.85 -16.67
N GLY A 6 3.35 -3.95 -16.52
CA GLY A 6 4.09 -5.19 -16.72
C GLY A 6 3.72 -6.26 -15.69
N ILE A 7 3.70 -5.88 -14.41
CA ILE A 7 3.32 -6.75 -13.29
C ILE A 7 1.86 -7.20 -13.43
N ALA A 8 0.95 -6.26 -13.72
CA ALA A 8 -0.47 -6.57 -13.89
C ALA A 8 -0.75 -7.54 -15.05
N GLN A 9 0.07 -7.52 -16.11
CA GLN A 9 -0.06 -8.44 -17.25
C GLN A 9 0.56 -9.82 -17.00
N SER A 10 1.50 -9.94 -16.05
CA SER A 10 2.16 -11.21 -15.72
C SER A 10 1.41 -12.05 -14.70
N ILE A 11 0.32 -11.54 -14.10
CA ILE A 11 -0.49 -12.27 -13.13
C ILE A 11 -1.13 -13.50 -13.80
N MET A 12 -0.76 -14.68 -13.33
CA MET A 12 -1.27 -15.99 -13.73
C MET A 12 -2.08 -16.67 -12.62
N GLY A 13 -1.97 -16.17 -11.39
CA GLY A 13 -2.68 -16.66 -10.20
C GLY A 13 -1.80 -17.55 -9.33
N GLY A 14 -1.85 -17.32 -8.01
CA GLY A 14 -1.09 -18.07 -7.01
C GLY A 14 0.25 -17.45 -6.63
N GLU A 15 0.53 -16.23 -7.08
CA GLU A 15 1.68 -15.44 -6.68
C GLU A 15 1.63 -15.12 -5.18
N ASP A 16 2.81 -15.05 -4.55
CA ASP A 16 2.89 -14.66 -3.15
C ASP A 16 2.69 -13.13 -3.01
N PRO A 17 1.83 -12.66 -2.10
CA PRO A 17 1.62 -11.23 -1.88
C PRO A 17 2.87 -10.44 -1.49
N ASP A 18 3.87 -11.07 -0.85
CA ASP A 18 5.15 -10.43 -0.53
C ASP A 18 5.99 -10.22 -1.78
N ASP A 19 6.09 -11.24 -2.64
CA ASP A 19 6.86 -11.14 -3.88
C ASP A 19 6.26 -10.04 -4.78
N LEU A 20 4.92 -10.00 -4.90
CA LEU A 20 4.22 -8.94 -5.62
C LEU A 20 4.48 -7.54 -5.01
N MET A 21 4.48 -7.43 -3.68
CA MET A 21 4.75 -6.16 -3.01
C MET A 21 6.18 -5.68 -3.27
N ILE A 22 7.16 -6.60 -3.30
CA ILE A 22 8.55 -6.28 -3.65
C ILE A 22 8.62 -5.74 -5.08
N GLU A 23 8.00 -6.42 -6.04
CA GLU A 23 7.97 -5.98 -7.45
C GLU A 23 7.31 -4.61 -7.61
N ILE A 24 6.18 -4.36 -6.92
CA ILE A 24 5.50 -3.07 -6.92
C ILE A 24 6.41 -1.97 -6.35
N MET A 25 7.07 -2.22 -5.21
CA MET A 25 7.98 -1.25 -4.60
C MET A 25 9.18 -0.95 -5.50
N GLU A 26 9.72 -1.95 -6.20
CA GLU A 26 10.80 -1.77 -7.18
C GLU A 26 10.34 -0.91 -8.37
N ALA A 27 9.12 -1.14 -8.88
CA ALA A 27 8.55 -0.37 -9.97
C ALA A 27 8.25 1.10 -9.61
N LEU A 28 7.92 1.38 -8.34
CA LEU A 28 7.54 2.71 -7.84
C LEU A 28 8.69 3.47 -7.13
N ASN A 29 9.91 2.93 -7.15
CA ASN A 29 11.05 3.45 -6.38
C ASN A 29 11.44 4.90 -6.76
N ASP A 30 11.12 5.34 -7.98
CA ASP A 30 11.35 6.70 -8.43
C ASP A 30 10.45 7.75 -7.77
N THR A 31 9.35 7.35 -7.10
CA THR A 31 8.43 8.24 -6.39
C THR A 31 8.21 7.79 -4.94
N VAL A 32 9.23 7.94 -4.12
CA VAL A 32 9.24 7.54 -2.71
C VAL A 32 9.27 8.76 -1.79
N THR A 33 8.42 8.77 -0.77
CA THR A 33 8.34 9.87 0.21
C THR A 33 8.13 9.35 1.64
N PRO A 34 8.70 10.00 2.67
CA PRO A 34 8.43 9.67 4.06
C PRO A 34 7.05 10.17 4.53
N ILE A 35 6.52 11.21 3.89
CA ILE A 35 5.26 11.86 4.27
C ILE A 35 4.39 11.95 3.00
N PRO A 36 3.17 11.38 3.01
CA PRO A 36 2.27 11.46 1.86
C PRO A 36 1.66 12.85 1.72
N ASP A 37 1.02 13.09 0.57
CA ASP A 37 0.15 14.24 0.33
C ASP A 37 -1.33 13.84 0.39
N VAL A 38 -2.18 14.77 0.82
CA VAL A 38 -3.63 14.55 0.85
C VAL A 38 -4.18 14.54 -0.57
N GLY A 39 -5.00 13.54 -0.91
CA GLY A 39 -5.57 13.34 -2.24
C GLY A 39 -4.78 12.38 -3.12
N GLU A 40 -3.57 12.01 -2.70
CA GLU A 40 -2.69 11.10 -3.43
C GLU A 40 -2.80 9.66 -2.91
N PHE A 41 -2.27 8.72 -3.70
CA PHE A 41 -2.37 7.28 -3.46
C PHE A 41 -1.01 6.69 -3.17
N TYR A 42 -0.94 5.77 -2.21
CA TYR A 42 0.31 5.16 -1.80
C TYR A 42 0.17 3.68 -1.50
N VAL A 43 1.26 2.95 -1.76
CA VAL A 43 1.53 1.64 -1.18
C VAL A 43 2.70 1.72 -0.21
N PHE A 44 2.67 0.91 0.84
CA PHE A 44 3.71 0.86 1.86
C PHE A 44 3.63 -0.46 2.64
N VAL A 45 4.62 -0.72 3.49
CA VAL A 45 4.60 -1.87 4.41
C VAL A 45 4.15 -1.38 5.79
N TYR A 46 3.14 -2.03 6.36
CA TYR A 46 2.57 -1.67 7.66
C TYR A 46 2.68 -2.81 8.67
N ASN A 47 3.25 -2.50 9.84
CA ASN A 47 3.46 -3.43 10.96
C ASN A 47 2.91 -2.79 12.24
N PRO A 48 1.63 -3.03 12.59
CA PRO A 48 1.05 -2.46 13.79
C PRO A 48 1.71 -3.01 15.05
N LYS A 49 1.80 -2.18 16.09
CA LYS A 49 2.26 -2.60 17.42
C LYS A 49 1.12 -3.10 18.30
N THR A 50 -0.12 -2.75 17.95
CA THR A 50 -1.31 -3.15 18.70
C THR A 50 -1.55 -4.65 18.51
N PRO A 51 -1.53 -5.47 19.57
CA PRO A 51 -1.78 -6.90 19.47
C PRO A 51 -3.27 -7.19 19.22
N GLU A 52 -3.58 -8.43 18.86
CA GLU A 52 -4.92 -8.99 18.69
C GLU A 52 -5.80 -8.29 17.62
N ILE A 53 -5.18 -7.66 16.61
CA ILE A 53 -5.89 -7.05 15.49
C ILE A 53 -5.57 -7.73 14.16
N LYS A 54 -6.59 -7.78 13.29
CA LYS A 54 -6.39 -8.08 11.87
C LYS A 54 -5.97 -6.79 11.14
N PHE A 55 -4.91 -6.87 10.35
CA PHE A 55 -4.38 -5.76 9.58
C PHE A 55 -3.97 -6.21 8.19
N ASP A 56 -3.84 -5.26 7.27
CA ASP A 56 -3.23 -5.46 5.96
C ASP A 56 -1.77 -5.01 6.03
N GLN A 57 -0.84 -5.92 5.76
CA GLN A 57 0.59 -5.66 5.81
C GLN A 57 1.10 -4.92 4.57
N ASN A 58 0.36 -5.01 3.45
CA ASN A 58 0.69 -4.35 2.19
C ASN A 58 -0.43 -3.36 1.78
N PRO A 59 -0.70 -2.28 2.55
CA PRO A 59 -1.78 -1.36 2.23
C PRO A 59 -1.65 -0.68 0.87
N PHE A 60 -2.79 -0.56 0.17
CA PHE A 60 -3.02 0.43 -0.88
C PHE A 60 -4.02 1.46 -0.38
N VAL A 61 -3.64 2.74 -0.34
CA VAL A 61 -4.38 3.77 0.39
C VAL A 61 -4.48 5.10 -0.37
N ALA A 62 -5.69 5.65 -0.45
CA ALA A 62 -5.92 7.05 -0.82
C ALA A 62 -5.91 7.92 0.45
N VAL A 63 -5.00 8.88 0.54
CA VAL A 63 -4.78 9.68 1.76
C VAL A 63 -5.81 10.79 1.87
N THR A 64 -6.54 10.81 2.98
CA THR A 64 -7.64 11.77 3.21
C THR A 64 -7.28 12.86 4.21
N LYS A 65 -6.36 12.59 5.14
CA LYS A 65 -5.91 13.58 6.13
C LYS A 65 -4.59 13.19 6.79
N ILE A 66 -3.72 14.17 7.00
CA ILE A 66 -2.42 14.02 7.68
C ILE A 66 -2.51 14.60 9.09
N TYR A 67 -1.82 13.96 10.03
CA TYR A 67 -1.71 14.34 11.43
C TYR A 67 -0.23 14.27 11.88
N SER A 68 0.09 14.85 13.02
CA SER A 68 1.45 14.77 13.58
C SER A 68 1.87 13.33 13.91
N TRP A 69 0.92 12.45 14.24
CA TRP A 69 1.17 11.05 14.61
C TRP A 69 1.12 10.07 13.44
N GLY A 70 0.60 10.48 12.28
CA GLY A 70 0.28 9.58 11.18
C GLY A 70 -0.66 10.20 10.16
N PHE A 71 -1.43 9.36 9.47
CA PHE A 71 -2.46 9.79 8.54
C PHE A 71 -3.68 8.88 8.58
N ARG A 72 -4.77 9.36 7.97
CA ARG A 72 -5.96 8.59 7.66
C ARG A 72 -6.10 8.49 6.14
N GLY A 73 -6.59 7.36 5.66
CA GLY A 73 -6.92 7.18 4.26
C GLY A 73 -7.91 6.04 4.04
N LEU A 74 -8.52 6.01 2.86
CA LEU A 74 -9.33 4.89 2.39
C LEU A 74 -8.38 3.78 1.95
N ASN A 75 -8.43 2.63 2.61
CA ASN A 75 -7.70 1.46 2.17
C ASN A 75 -8.53 0.66 1.16
N PHE A 76 -7.98 0.41 -0.02
CA PHE A 76 -8.68 -0.24 -1.13
C PHE A 76 -8.94 -1.73 -0.90
N HIS A 77 -8.08 -2.43 -0.16
CA HIS A 77 -8.29 -3.84 0.17
C HIS A 77 -9.41 -4.04 1.20
N TRP A 78 -9.59 -3.07 2.11
CA TRP A 78 -10.68 -3.10 3.09
C TRP A 78 -11.98 -2.45 2.57
N GLY A 79 -11.88 -1.49 1.65
CA GLY A 79 -13.00 -0.61 1.29
C GLY A 79 -13.39 0.37 2.41
N GLU A 80 -12.50 0.60 3.39
CA GLU A 80 -12.78 1.37 4.61
C GLU A 80 -11.68 2.38 4.94
N ASN A 81 -12.05 3.43 5.67
CA ASN A 81 -11.07 4.38 6.21
C ASN A 81 -10.26 3.75 7.35
N ARG A 82 -8.94 3.80 7.24
CA ARG A 82 -7.98 3.28 8.23
C ARG A 82 -7.01 4.38 8.67
N GLN A 83 -6.36 4.16 9.80
CA GLN A 83 -5.37 5.07 10.37
C GLN A 83 -4.01 4.36 10.39
N TYR A 84 -2.97 5.07 10.01
CA TYR A 84 -1.61 4.55 9.91
C TYR A 84 -0.68 5.49 10.66
N THR A 85 0.10 4.95 11.60
CA THR A 85 1.06 5.74 12.37
C THR A 85 2.45 5.66 11.77
N TRP A 86 3.22 6.75 11.87
CA TRP A 86 4.58 6.79 11.30
C TRP A 86 5.50 5.70 11.87
N ASN A 87 5.32 5.36 13.14
CA ASN A 87 6.14 4.39 13.85
C ASN A 87 5.85 2.92 13.47
N GLU A 88 4.78 2.69 12.72
CA GLU A 88 4.33 1.36 12.29
C GLU A 88 4.52 1.15 10.78
N ILE A 89 4.93 2.19 10.04
CA ILE A 89 5.30 2.07 8.64
C ILE A 89 6.76 1.62 8.56
N ALA A 90 6.98 0.48 7.91
CA ALA A 90 8.32 -0.01 7.66
C ALA A 90 8.84 0.58 6.34
N GLY A 91 9.78 1.51 6.44
CA GLY A 91 10.40 2.15 5.27
C GLY A 91 9.72 3.46 4.88
N GLN A 92 9.29 3.57 3.63
CA GLN A 92 8.76 4.78 3.02
C GLN A 92 7.43 4.49 2.31
N LEU A 93 6.74 5.55 1.87
CA LEU A 93 5.54 5.44 1.05
C LEU A 93 5.90 5.57 -0.43
N TYR A 94 5.32 4.70 -1.26
CA TYR A 94 5.54 4.64 -2.70
C TYR A 94 4.31 5.20 -3.39
N GLN A 95 4.46 6.33 -4.09
CA GLN A 95 3.33 7.02 -4.72
C GLN A 95 2.82 6.26 -5.94
N VAL A 96 1.51 6.11 -6.00
CA VAL A 96 0.75 5.53 -7.11
C VAL A 96 0.02 6.67 -7.82
N THR A 97 0.21 6.78 -9.12
CA THR A 97 -0.47 7.79 -9.93
C THR A 97 -1.88 7.33 -10.32
N ASN A 98 -2.76 8.26 -10.71
CA ASN A 98 -4.12 7.92 -11.15
C ASN A 98 -4.17 6.89 -12.29
N ASP A 99 -3.21 6.95 -13.21
CA ASP A 99 -3.14 6.02 -14.36
C ASP A 99 -2.73 4.60 -13.95
N GLU A 100 -2.18 4.42 -12.74
CA GLU A 100 -1.69 3.15 -12.21
C GLU A 100 -2.69 2.43 -11.32
N ILE A 101 -3.75 3.13 -10.86
CA ILE A 101 -4.78 2.57 -9.98
C ILE A 101 -5.41 1.33 -10.62
N ASN A 102 -5.81 1.43 -11.90
CA ASN A 102 -6.46 0.33 -12.61
C ASN A 102 -5.55 -0.90 -12.79
N ASP A 103 -4.22 -0.72 -12.81
CA ASP A 103 -3.29 -1.83 -12.90
C ASP A 103 -3.03 -2.42 -11.52
N LEU A 104 -2.87 -1.57 -10.50
CA LEU A 104 -2.65 -1.99 -9.12
C LEU A 104 -3.86 -2.77 -8.56
N GLU A 105 -5.08 -2.39 -8.91
CA GLU A 105 -6.32 -3.13 -8.53
C GLU A 105 -6.39 -4.55 -9.11
N LYS A 106 -5.64 -4.85 -10.19
CA LYS A 106 -5.56 -6.20 -10.78
C LYS A 106 -4.52 -7.08 -10.10
N ILE A 107 -3.60 -6.49 -9.33
CA ILE A 107 -2.50 -7.21 -8.69
C ILE A 107 -2.99 -7.69 -7.30
N PRO A 108 -2.99 -9.00 -7.01
CA PRO A 108 -3.54 -9.53 -5.75
C PRO A 108 -2.53 -9.48 -4.59
N PHE A 109 -1.94 -8.32 -4.29
CA PHE A 109 -0.87 -8.18 -3.28
C PHE A 109 -1.38 -7.87 -1.86
N ALA A 110 -2.69 -7.80 -1.66
CA ALA A 110 -3.30 -7.61 -0.33
C ALA A 110 -2.85 -8.71 0.63
N LYS A 111 -2.40 -8.32 1.84
CA LYS A 111 -1.82 -9.29 2.77
C LYS A 111 -2.37 -9.14 4.18
N PHE A 112 -3.48 -9.82 4.43
CA PHE A 112 -4.10 -9.78 5.74
C PHE A 112 -3.38 -10.70 6.74
N ARG A 113 -2.96 -10.11 7.86
CA ARG A 113 -2.34 -10.81 8.99
C ARG A 113 -3.10 -10.54 10.27
N PHE A 114 -2.93 -11.44 11.24
CA PHE A 114 -3.35 -11.24 12.61
C PHE A 114 -2.10 -10.97 13.44
N ASN A 115 -2.10 -9.87 14.20
CA ASN A 115 -1.00 -9.54 15.10
C ASN A 115 -1.21 -10.29 16.42
N TYR A 116 -0.34 -11.25 16.73
CA TYR A 116 -0.44 -12.03 17.98
C TYR A 116 0.28 -11.33 19.14
#